data_AF-A0A0M4GHU9-F1
#
_entry.id   AF-A0A0M4GHU9-F1
#
_cell.length_a   1.000
_cell.length_b   1.000
_cell.length_c   1.000
_cell.angle_alpha   90.00
_cell.angle_beta   90.00
_cell.angle_gamma   90.00
#
_symmetry.space_group_name_H-M   'P 1'
#
loop_
_entity.id
_entity.type
_entity.pdbx_description
1 polymer ?
#
loop_
_entity_poly.entity_id
_entity_poly.type
_entity_poly.pdbx_seq_one_letter_code
_entity_poly.pdbx_strand_id
1 'polypeptide(L)' 'MEPIVLYIISLLVLYIVREAAVRKGINNSVIGQFLEKKHGFKEDKKSLQELLENDLDSDK' A
#
# COMPACT_ATOMS: atom_id res chain seq x y z
N MET A 1 -9.06 -29.88 -18.78
CA MET A 1 -8.59 -29.14 -17.59
C MET A 1 -9.19 -29.82 -16.38
N GLU A 2 -8.34 -30.31 -15.49
CA GLU A 2 -8.82 -30.97 -14.28
C GLU A 2 -9.65 -29.97 -13.44
N PRO A 3 -10.81 -30.37 -12.89
CA PRO A 3 -11.67 -29.48 -12.10
C PRO A 3 -10.94 -28.84 -10.92
N ILE A 4 -9.91 -29.52 -10.40
CA ILE A 4 -8.99 -29.03 -9.38
C ILE A 4 -8.25 -27.76 -9.82
N VAL A 5 -7.86 -27.65 -11.09
CA VAL A 5 -7.13 -26.47 -11.60
C VAL A 5 -8.05 -25.24 -11.59
N LEU A 6 -9.30 -25.38 -12.02
CA LEU A 6 -10.28 -24.29 -11.98
C LEU A 6 -10.62 -23.85 -10.55
N TYR A 7 -10.65 -24.81 -9.61
CA TYR A 7 -10.85 -24.53 -8.20
C TYR A 7 -9.70 -23.71 -7.61
N ILE A 8 -8.45 -24.09 -7.89
CA ILE A 8 -7.26 -23.35 -7.45
C ILE A 8 -7.25 -21.93 -8.02
N ILE A 9 -7.54 -21.77 -9.32
CA ILE A 9 -7.62 -20.46 -9.97
C ILE A 9 -8.69 -19.59 -9.30
N SER A 10 -9.87 -20.15 -9.01
CA SER A 10 -10.94 -19.42 -8.33
C SER A 10 -10.55 -18.97 -6.92
N LEU A 11 -9.86 -19.83 -6.16
CA LEU A 11 -9.32 -19.46 -4.85
C LEU A 11 -8.29 -18.34 -4.94
N LEU A 12 -7.44 -18.37 -5.97
CA LEU A 12 -6.40 -17.36 -6.21
C LEU A 12 -7.03 -16.00 -6.55
N VAL A 13 -8.05 -15.98 -7.44
CA VAL A 13 -8.82 -14.78 -7.75
C VAL A 13 -9.53 -14.23 -6.50
N LEU A 14 -10.18 -15.10 -5.72
CA LEU A 14 -10.87 -14.69 -4.49
C LEU A 14 -9.91 -14.11 -3.45
N TYR A 15 -8.71 -14.67 -3.33
CA TYR A 15 -7.67 -14.15 -2.46
C TYR A 15 -7.26 -12.73 -2.87
N ILE A 16 -7.01 -12.48 -4.15
CA ILE A 16 -6.68 -11.15 -4.67
C ILE A 16 -7.81 -10.16 -4.40
N VAL A 17 -9.07 -10.55 -4.61
CA VAL A 17 -10.22 -9.69 -4.33
C VAL A 17 -10.31 -9.34 -2.86
N ARG A 18 -10.11 -10.31 -1.96
CA ARG A 18 -10.09 -10.06 -0.50
C ARG A 18 -8.94 -9.14 -0.12
N GLU A 19 -7.73 -9.37 -0.63
CA GLU A 19 -6.61 -8.48 -0.36
C GLU A 19 -6.84 -7.08 -0.90
N ALA A 20 -7.38 -6.93 -2.11
CA ALA A 20 -7.71 -5.62 -2.66
C ALA A 20 -8.81 -4.94 -1.83
N ALA A 21 -9.92 -5.62 -1.55
CA ALA A 21 -11.03 -5.04 -0.81
C ALA A 21 -10.66 -4.70 0.65
N VAL A 22 -9.90 -5.57 1.32
CA VAL A 22 -9.49 -5.38 2.72
C VAL A 22 -8.28 -4.45 2.80
N ARG A 23 -7.17 -4.77 2.13
CA ARG A 23 -5.92 -4.01 2.24
C ARG A 23 -6.02 -2.67 1.52
N LYS A 24 -6.50 -2.63 0.26
CA LYS A 24 -6.68 -1.36 -0.47
C LYS A 24 -7.87 -0.56 0.05
N GLY A 25 -8.93 -1.24 0.51
CA GLY A 25 -10.07 -0.59 1.16
C GLY A 25 -9.72 0.05 2.50
N ILE A 26 -9.03 -0.68 3.40
CA ILE A 26 -8.56 -0.10 4.67
C ILE A 26 -7.53 0.99 4.41
N ASN A 27 -6.54 0.77 3.56
CA ASN A 27 -5.49 1.77 3.27
C ASN A 27 -6.05 3.10 2.70
N ASN A 28 -7.19 3.05 2.00
CA ASN A 28 -7.85 4.25 1.47
C ASN A 28 -9.01 4.75 2.37
N SER A 29 -9.37 4.00 3.40
CA SER A 29 -10.46 4.34 4.34
C SER A 29 -10.02 5.42 5.31
N VAL A 30 -10.98 6.23 5.76
CA VAL A 30 -10.80 7.23 6.84
C VAL A 30 -10.19 6.59 8.09
N ILE A 31 -10.53 5.33 8.40
CA ILE A 31 -9.95 4.61 9.55
C ILE A 31 -8.48 4.24 9.30
N GLY A 32 -8.11 3.87 8.07
CA GLY A 32 -6.74 3.54 7.71
C GLY A 32 -5.86 4.77 7.64
N GLN A 33 -6.37 5.88 7.09
CA GLN A 33 -5.70 7.19 7.14
C GLN A 33 -5.61 7.72 8.58
N PHE A 34 -6.61 7.47 9.42
CA PHE A 34 -6.58 7.84 10.83
C PHE A 34 -5.55 7.01 11.61
N LEU A 35 -5.47 5.69 11.36
CA LEU A 35 -4.41 4.84 11.91
C LEU A 35 -3.02 5.24 11.38
N GLU A 36 -2.88 5.53 10.09
CA GLU A 36 -1.62 6.00 9.50
C GLU A 36 -1.15 7.31 10.16
N LYS A 37 -2.07 8.25 10.39
CA LYS A 37 -1.79 9.52 11.08
C LYS A 37 -1.50 9.35 12.57
N LYS A 38 -2.13 8.38 13.24
CA LYS A 38 -2.02 8.19 14.70
C LYS A 38 -0.87 7.26 15.11
N HIS A 39 -0.56 6.27 14.28
CA HIS A 39 0.45 5.23 14.59
C HIS A 39 1.66 5.22 13.66
N GLY A 40 1.68 6.00 12.57
CA GLY A 40 2.89 6.27 11.80
C GLY A 40 3.44 5.06 11.04
N PHE A 41 3.20 5.04 9.74
CA PHE A 41 4.15 4.43 8.79
C PHE A 41 4.31 5.39 7.60
N LYS A 42 4.83 6.58 7.90
CA LYS A 42 5.41 7.50 6.93
C LYS A 42 6.92 7.50 7.12
N GLU A 43 7.58 6.38 6.86
CA GLU A 43 9.04 6.35 6.89
C GLU A 43 9.70 6.80 5.59
N ASP A 44 9.05 6.75 4.41
CA ASP A 44 9.84 6.86 3.18
C ASP A 44 9.53 8.00 2.21
N LYS A 45 8.44 8.76 2.35
CA LYS A 45 8.10 9.80 1.35
C LYS A 45 8.45 11.23 1.74
N LYS A 46 8.41 11.56 3.03
CA LYS A 46 8.83 12.90 3.48
C LYS A 46 10.35 12.99 3.62
N SER A 47 10.98 11.96 4.17
CA SER A 47 12.44 11.85 4.33
C SER A 47 13.19 11.90 2.98
N LEU A 48 12.72 11.19 1.94
CA LEU A 48 13.33 11.23 0.61
C LEU A 48 13.14 12.57 -0.11
N GLN A 49 12.00 13.23 0.09
CA GLN A 49 11.71 14.53 -0.52
C GLN A 49 12.50 15.65 0.20
N GLU A 50 12.63 15.56 1.52
CA GLU A 50 13.40 16.49 2.36
C GLU A 50 14.91 16.33 2.16
N LEU A 51 15.43 15.12 1.91
CA LEU A 51 16.83 14.90 1.52
C LEU A 51 17.15 15.43 0.11
N LEU A 52 16.22 15.31 -0.84
CA LEU A 52 16.41 15.78 -2.22
C LEU A 52 16.33 17.31 -2.33
N GLU A 53 15.47 17.95 -1.53
CA GLU A 53 15.32 19.42 -1.53
C GLU A 53 16.52 20.13 -0.87
N ASN A 54 17.15 19.53 0.16
CA ASN A 54 18.31 20.14 0.84
C ASN A 54 19.62 20.05 0.03
N ASP A 55 19.78 19.06 -0.86
CA ASP A 55 20.96 18.93 -1.72
C ASP A 55 20.93 19.85 -2.95
N LEU A 56 19.74 20.37 -3.33
CA LEU A 56 19.59 21.25 -4.49
C LEU A 56 19.85 22.74 -4.21
N ASP A 57 20.06 23.14 -2.95
CA ASP A 57 20.32 24.54 -2.57
C ASP A 57 21.81 24.85 -2.36
N SER A 58 22.71 23.97 -2.82
CA SER A 58 24.16 24.18 -2.82
C SER A 58 24.63 24.84 -4.13
N ASP A 59 24.11 26.01 -4.47
CA ASP A 59 24.72 26.89 -5.48
C ASP A 59 24.45 28.37 -5.14
N LYS A 60 25.12 28.88 -4.10
CA LYS A 60 25.50 30.29 -4.00
C LYS A 60 26.69 30.55 -3.07
#